data_AF-A0A6L7YEV8-F1
#
_entry.id   AF-A0A6L7YEV8-F1
#
_cell.length_a   1.000
_cell.length_b   1.000
_cell.length_c   1.000
_cell.angle_alpha   90.00
_cell.angle_beta   90.00
_cell.angle_gamma   90.00
#
_symmetry.space_group_name_H-M   'P 1'
#
loop_
_entity.id
_entity.type
_entity.pdbx_description
1 polymer ?
#
loop_
_entity_poly.entity_id
_entity_poly.type
_entity_poly.pdbx_seq_one_letter_code
_entity_poly.pdbx_strand_id
1 'polypeptide(L)' 'MNPAQMRMLPFRIAFSTRAVVDLHRRIDATRWPAMPFGTGWSAGTDDGVLRSLVRYWRTEFDWFEVQERLNR' A
#
# COMPACT_ATOMS: atom_id res chain seq x y z
N MET A 1 -29.47 4.38 31.75
CA MET A 1 -28.48 4.06 30.70
C MET A 1 -27.13 3.96 31.39
N ASN A 2 -26.53 2.77 31.50
CA ASN A 2 -25.32 2.57 32.31
C ASN A 2 -24.10 3.13 31.54
N PRO A 3 -23.41 4.17 32.04
CA PRO A 3 -22.24 4.76 31.38
C PRO A 3 -21.00 3.86 31.43
N ALA A 4 -21.07 2.67 32.04
CA ALA A 4 -20.09 1.61 31.80
C ALA A 4 -20.21 1.15 30.33
N GLN A 5 -19.33 1.47 29.41
CA GLN A 5 -18.04 2.14 29.53
C GLN A 5 -17.63 2.35 28.07
N MET A 6 -17.69 3.57 27.52
CA MET A 6 -17.00 3.87 26.26
C MET A 6 -15.50 3.82 26.54
N ARG A 7 -14.95 2.61 26.68
CA ARG A 7 -13.53 2.36 26.88
C ARG A 7 -12.84 2.69 25.56
N MET A 8 -12.14 3.81 25.53
CA MET A 8 -11.17 4.08 24.47
C MET A 8 -10.01 3.11 24.67
N LEU A 9 -9.91 2.12 23.78
CA LEU A 9 -8.78 1.20 23.74
C LEU A 9 -7.71 1.78 22.81
N PRO A 10 -6.43 1.75 23.20
CA PRO A 10 -5.35 2.13 22.30
C PRO A 10 -5.40 1.28 21.04
N PHE A 11 -5.42 1.94 19.88
CA PHE A 11 -5.29 1.27 18.60
C PHE A 11 -3.82 1.27 18.18
N ARG A 12 -3.33 0.11 17.75
CA ARG A 12 -2.02 -0.01 17.10
C ARG A 12 -2.19 -0.69 15.77
N ILE A 13 -1.53 -0.14 14.76
CA ILE A 13 -1.46 -0.71 13.42
C ILE A 13 -0.54 -1.93 13.48
N ALA A 14 -0.97 -3.04 12.89
CA ALA A 14 -0.19 -4.26 12.79
C ALA A 14 -0.35 -4.84 11.37
N PHE A 15 0.60 -4.55 10.50
CA PHE A 15 0.72 -5.22 9.22
C PHE A 15 1.21 -6.64 9.43
N SER A 16 0.55 -7.61 8.81
CA SER A 16 1.02 -9.00 8.87
C SER A 16 2.07 -9.26 7.79
N THR A 17 3.09 -10.06 8.11
CA THR A 17 4.06 -10.55 7.11
C THR A 17 3.34 -11.23 5.94
N ARG A 18 2.26 -11.97 6.22
CA ARG A 18 1.43 -12.59 5.17
C ARG A 18 0.83 -11.56 4.21
N ALA A 19 0.34 -10.44 4.71
CA ALA A 19 -0.23 -9.39 3.87
C ALA A 19 0.84 -8.72 2.98
N VAL A 20 2.04 -8.47 3.51
CA VAL A 20 3.17 -7.91 2.73
C VAL A 20 3.63 -8.90 1.66
N VAL A 21 3.75 -10.19 1.99
CA VAL A 21 4.09 -11.23 1.01
C VAL A 21 3.01 -11.35 -0.07
N ASP A 22 1.73 -11.31 0.30
CA ASP A 22 0.65 -11.36 -0.68
C ASP A 22 0.62 -10.10 -1.57
N LEU A 23 0.93 -8.93 -1.02
CA LEU A 23 1.11 -7.70 -1.81
C LEU A 23 2.22 -7.87 -2.86
N HIS A 24 3.41 -8.33 -2.45
CA HIS A 24 4.53 -8.57 -3.37
C HIS A 24 4.13 -9.55 -4.48
N ARG A 25 3.46 -10.65 -4.13
CA ARG A 25 2.97 -11.64 -5.10
C ARG A 25 2.00 -11.02 -6.10
N ARG A 26 1.09 -10.13 -5.66
CA ARG A 26 0.14 -9.45 -6.55
C ARG A 26 0.83 -8.46 -7.48
N ILE A 27 1.80 -7.70 -6.96
CA ILE A 27 2.62 -6.79 -7.79
C ILE A 27 3.34 -7.60 -8.88
N ASP A 28 4.00 -8.70 -8.50
CA ASP A 28 4.76 -9.55 -9.43
C ASP A 28 3.85 -10.21 -10.49
N ALA A 29 2.59 -10.49 -10.16
CA ALA A 29 1.59 -11.07 -11.06
C ALA A 29 0.78 -10.03 -11.87
N THR A 30 1.12 -8.74 -11.77
CA THR A 30 0.32 -7.67 -12.41
C THR A 30 0.32 -7.80 -13.92
N ARG A 31 -0.89 -7.90 -14.50
CA ARG A 31 -1.09 -7.80 -15.95
C ARG A 31 -1.28 -6.34 -16.32
N TRP A 32 -0.31 -5.78 -17.03
CA TRP A 32 -0.37 -4.39 -17.41
C TRP A 32 -1.18 -4.18 -18.70
N PRO A 33 -2.12 -3.22 -18.73
CA PRO A 33 -2.81 -2.89 -19.97
C PRO A 33 -1.82 -2.27 -20.97
N ALA A 34 -2.06 -2.50 -22.25
CA ALA A 34 -1.40 -1.73 -23.29
C ALA A 34 -1.99 -0.32 -23.28
N MET A 35 -1.24 0.64 -22.76
CA MET A 35 -1.63 2.06 -22.82
C MET A 35 -1.14 2.66 -24.14
N PRO A 36 -1.92 3.54 -24.80
CA PRO A 36 -1.43 4.30 -25.93
C PRO A 36 -0.19 5.10 -25.50
N PHE A 37 0.88 5.02 -26.28
CA PHE A 37 2.11 5.75 -25.97
C PHE A 37 1.83 7.26 -25.85
N GLY A 38 2.32 7.89 -24.78
CA GLY A 38 2.40 9.35 -24.69
C GLY A 38 1.14 10.09 -24.22
N THR A 39 0.14 9.41 -23.63
CA THR A 39 -1.02 10.13 -23.03
C THR A 39 -0.65 10.91 -21.76
N GLY A 40 0.44 10.53 -21.09
CA GLY A 40 0.78 11.07 -19.77
C GLY A 40 -0.41 10.94 -18.81
N TRP A 41 -0.63 11.98 -18.01
CA TRP A 41 -1.74 12.05 -17.05
C TRP A 41 -3.11 12.40 -17.66
N SER A 42 -3.20 12.67 -18.96
CA SER A 42 -4.44 13.14 -19.59
C SER A 42 -5.56 12.08 -19.61
N ALA A 43 -5.18 10.81 -19.50
CA ALA A 43 -6.09 9.66 -19.58
C ALA A 43 -6.17 8.87 -18.26
N GLY A 44 -5.82 9.50 -17.14
CA GLY A 44 -5.71 8.85 -15.83
C GLY A 44 -4.26 8.72 -15.38
N THR A 45 -3.97 7.78 -14.47
CA THR A 45 -2.62 7.61 -13.95
C THR A 45 -1.63 7.31 -15.06
N ASP A 46 -0.51 8.03 -15.08
CA ASP A 46 0.58 7.75 -16.00
C ASP A 46 1.18 6.36 -15.73
N ASP A 47 1.32 5.55 -16.80
CA ASP A 47 1.81 4.17 -16.71
C ASP A 47 3.25 4.10 -16.18
N GLY A 48 4.12 5.02 -16.58
CA GLY A 48 5.50 5.07 -16.12
C GLY A 48 5.59 5.37 -14.63
N VAL A 49 4.81 6.34 -14.17
CA VAL A 49 4.71 6.69 -12.75
C VAL A 49 4.17 5.51 -11.93
N LEU A 50 3.07 4.88 -12.37
CA LEU A 50 2.48 3.75 -11.63
C LEU A 50 3.46 2.58 -11.54
N ARG A 51 4.15 2.23 -12.64
CA ARG A 51 5.16 1.17 -12.64
C ARG A 51 6.34 1.48 -11.73
N SER A 52 6.77 2.74 -11.68
CA SER A 52 7.83 3.18 -10.77
C SER A 52 7.39 3.04 -9.31
N LEU A 53 6.18 3.48 -8.99
CA LEU A 53 5.62 3.38 -7.64
C LEU A 53 5.49 1.93 -7.17
N VAL A 54 4.91 1.03 -7.97
CA VAL A 54 4.76 -0.36 -7.53
C VAL A 54 6.11 -1.09 -7.46
N ARG A 55 7.09 -0.69 -8.26
CA ARG A 55 8.47 -1.19 -8.14
C ARG A 55 9.06 -0.79 -6.79
N TYR A 56 8.97 0.48 -6.44
CA TYR A 56 9.42 0.98 -5.15
C TYR A 56 8.76 0.24 -3.99
N TRP A 57 7.43 0.05 -4.02
CA TRP A 57 6.72 -0.78 -3.04
C TRP A 57 7.17 -2.22 -2.97
N ARG A 58 7.62 -2.79 -4.10
CA ARG A 58 8.05 -4.18 -4.19
C ARG A 58 9.48 -4.39 -3.71
N THR A 59 10.36 -3.41 -3.85
CA THR A 59 11.81 -3.60 -3.69
C THR A 59 12.45 -2.76 -2.59
N GLU A 60 11.87 -1.61 -2.25
CA GLU A 60 12.54 -0.59 -1.43
C GLU A 60 11.71 -0.13 -0.23
N PHE A 61 10.38 -0.25 -0.29
CA PHE A 61 9.51 0.22 0.79
C PHE A 61 9.49 -0.73 1.99
N ASP A 62 9.94 -0.25 3.14
CA ASP A 62 9.87 -0.99 4.41
C ASP A 62 8.52 -0.74 5.12
N TRP A 63 7.62 -1.71 5.00
CA TRP A 63 6.30 -1.67 5.63
C TRP A 63 6.37 -1.65 7.16
N PHE A 64 7.36 -2.30 7.76
CA PHE A 64 7.48 -2.41 9.22
C PHE A 64 8.12 -1.16 9.81
N GLU A 65 9.06 -0.52 9.12
CA GLU A 65 9.54 0.81 9.51
C GLU A 65 8.38 1.82 9.55
N VAL A 66 7.54 1.82 8.51
CA VAL A 66 6.37 2.71 8.45
C VAL A 66 5.35 2.36 9.53
N GLN A 67 5.10 1.08 9.81
CA GLN A 67 4.24 0.68 10.93
C GLN A 67 4.72 1.29 12.26
N GLU A 68 6.02 1.20 12.56
CA GLU A 68 6.58 1.77 13.78
C GLU A 68 6.48 3.30 13.80
N ARG A 69 6.58 3.97 12.65
CA ARG A 69 6.34 5.42 12.54
C ARG A 69 4.88 5.79 12.77
N LEU A 70 3.93 4.99 12.30
CA LEU A 70 2.50 5.25 12.47
C LEU A 70 1.99 4.91 13.88
N ASN A 71 2.71 4.07 14.62
CA ASN A 71 2.41 3.67 16.00
C ASN A 71 3.13 4.52 17.07
N ARG A 72 3.87 5.56 16.64
CA ARG A 72 4.47 6.58 17.49
C ARG A 72 3.48 7.73 17.69
#